data_AF-A0AAD0WYE1-F1
#
_entry.id   AF-A0AAD0WYE1-F1
#
_cell.length_a   1.000
_cell.length_b   1.000
_cell.length_c   1.000
_cell.angle_alpha   90.00
_cell.angle_beta   90.00
_cell.angle_gamma   90.00
#
_symmetry.space_group_name_H-M   'P 1'
#
loop_
_entity.id
_entity.type
_entity.pdbx_description
1 polymer ?
#
loop_
_entity_poly.entity_id
_entity_poly.type
_entity_poly.pdbx_seq_one_letter_code
_entity_poly.pdbx_strand_id
1 'polypeptide(L)'
;MVAIALKNNLTTILVYLIVVQIPMLIVYYFADELGISNLWLYFICLIIGLRIAFFKDDYFKKRVEGGLFKQLQSKFKKSPSKSEIVKALNMTMSFRDAIFFGNLILLLILTALFNQF
;
A
#
# COMPACT_ATOMS: atom_id res chain seq x y z
N MET A 1 -17.41 5.07 3.43
CA MET A 1 -16.12 5.06 4.16
C MET A 1 -14.95 4.65 3.26
N VAL A 2 -15.13 3.71 2.33
CA VAL A 2 -14.09 3.27 1.35
C VAL A 2 -13.33 4.43 0.68
N ALA A 3 -14.04 5.42 0.11
CA ALA A 3 -13.36 6.55 -0.55
C ALA A 3 -12.44 7.37 0.36
N ILE A 4 -12.73 7.44 1.67
CA ILE A 4 -11.87 8.11 2.65
C ILE A 4 -10.63 7.26 2.91
N ALA A 5 -10.80 5.95 3.10
CA ALA A 5 -9.69 5.01 3.26
C ALA A 5 -8.76 5.01 2.03
N LEU A 6 -9.33 5.04 0.82
CA LEU A 6 -8.56 5.15 -0.43
C LEU A 6 -7.78 6.46 -0.49
N LYS A 7 -8.43 7.60 -0.25
CA LYS A 7 -7.78 8.92 -0.27
C LYS A 7 -6.60 9.00 0.70
N ASN A 8 -6.77 8.48 1.91
CA ASN A 8 -5.73 8.51 2.94
C ASN A 8 -4.57 7.53 2.65
N ASN A 9 -4.81 6.50 1.84
CA ASN A 9 -3.79 5.53 1.43
C ASN A 9 -3.24 5.77 0.02
N LEU A 10 -3.66 6.82 -0.68
CA LEU A 10 -3.25 7.06 -2.07
C LEU A 10 -1.73 7.17 -2.20
N THR A 11 -1.07 7.86 -1.28
CA THR A 11 0.40 7.94 -1.25
C THR A 11 1.05 6.57 -1.09
N THR A 12 0.51 5.71 -0.20
CA THR A 12 0.99 4.34 -0.01
C THR A 12 0.92 3.54 -1.31
N ILE A 13 -0.21 3.63 -2.02
CA ILE A 13 -0.43 2.95 -3.30
C ILE A 13 0.57 3.44 -4.34
N LEU A 14 0.75 4.76 -4.46
CA LEU A 14 1.68 5.35 -5.42
C LEU A 14 3.14 4.97 -5.14
N VAL A 15 3.55 4.92 -3.86
CA VAL A 15 4.89 4.47 -3.48
C VAL A 15 5.11 3.03 -3.92
N TYR A 16 4.19 2.12 -3.62
CA TYR A 16 4.33 0.73 -4.08
C TYR A 16 4.33 0.62 -5.62
N LEU A 17 3.47 1.37 -6.31
CA LEU A 17 3.41 1.34 -7.77
C LEU A 17 4.72 1.82 -8.40
N ILE A 18 5.23 2.98 -7.97
CA ILE A 18 6.38 3.64 -8.59
C ILE A 18 7.71 3.02 -8.16
N VAL A 19 7.84 2.65 -6.88
CA VAL A 19 9.12 2.17 -6.32
C VAL A 19 9.27 0.66 -6.46
N VAL A 20 8.17 -0.09 -6.55
CA VAL A 20 8.21 -1.55 -6.64
C VAL A 20 7.72 -2.02 -7.99
N GLN A 21 6.45 -1.78 -8.33
CA GLN A 21 5.82 -2.44 -9.48
C GLN A 21 6.42 -2.01 -10.82
N ILE A 22 6.66 -0.71 -11.04
CA ILE A 22 7.26 -0.22 -12.28
C ILE A 22 8.70 -0.76 -12.45
N PRO A 23 9.62 -0.60 -11.47
CA PRO A 23 10.95 -1.19 -11.56
C PRO A 23 10.92 -2.70 -11.75
N MET A 24 10.00 -3.41 -11.08
CA MET A 24 9.88 -4.86 -11.23
C MET A 24 9.50 -5.26 -12.65
N LEU A 25 8.51 -4.61 -13.26
CA LEU A 25 8.13 -4.89 -14.65
C LEU A 25 9.28 -4.61 -15.62
N ILE A 26 10.01 -3.51 -15.43
CA ILE A 26 11.18 -3.18 -16.25
C ILE A 26 12.25 -4.25 -16.12
N VAL A 27 12.64 -4.58 -14.88
CA VAL A 27 13.73 -5.55 -14.63
C VAL A 27 13.34 -6.94 -15.10
N TYR A 28 12.09 -7.38 -14.88
CA TYR A 28 11.62 -8.68 -15.34
C TYR A 28 11.59 -8.79 -16.86
N TYR A 29 11.26 -7.71 -17.56
CA TYR A 29 11.27 -7.69 -19.02
C TYR A 29 12.68 -7.95 -19.61
N PHE A 30 13.73 -7.46 -18.93
CA PHE A 30 15.12 -7.65 -19.37
C PHE A 30 15.85 -8.80 -18.64
N ALA A 31 15.19 -9.48 -17.70
CA ALA A 31 15.85 -10.46 -16.82
C ALA A 31 16.42 -11.65 -17.60
N ASP A 32 15.67 -12.14 -18.60
CA ASP A 32 16.09 -13.25 -19.46
C ASP A 32 17.31 -12.88 -20.31
N GLU A 33 17.36 -11.66 -20.84
CA GLU A 33 18.51 -11.16 -21.63
C GLU A 33 19.76 -10.98 -20.76
N LEU A 34 19.58 -10.62 -19.49
CA LEU A 34 20.66 -10.42 -18.53
C LEU A 34 21.08 -11.72 -17.82
N GLY A 35 20.36 -12.83 -18.03
CA GLY A 35 20.62 -14.11 -17.36
C GLY A 35 20.44 -14.07 -15.85
N ILE A 36 19.62 -13.15 -15.33
CA ILE A 36 19.42 -12.98 -13.89
C ILE A 36 18.18 -13.78 -13.49
N SER A 37 18.33 -14.63 -12.47
CA SER A 37 17.24 -15.41 -11.87
C SER A 37 16.94 -14.92 -10.45
N ASN A 38 15.82 -15.40 -9.88
CA ASN A 38 15.44 -15.16 -8.48
C ASN A 38 15.24 -13.69 -8.10
N LEU A 39 14.97 -12.80 -9.07
CA LEU A 39 14.74 -11.37 -8.82
C LEU A 39 13.55 -11.10 -7.89
N TRP A 40 12.62 -12.04 -7.78
CA TRP A 40 11.51 -11.98 -6.83
C TRP A 40 11.97 -11.81 -5.38
N LEU A 41 13.11 -12.40 -4.99
CA LEU A 41 13.67 -12.25 -3.63
C LEU A 41 14.04 -10.80 -3.35
N TYR A 42 14.66 -10.13 -4.32
CA TYR A 42 15.00 -8.71 -4.21
C TYR A 42 13.75 -7.85 -4.01
N PHE A 43 12.72 -8.06 -4.81
CA PHE A 43 11.48 -7.28 -4.72
C PHE A 43 10.67 -7.59 -3.45
N ILE A 44 10.68 -8.82 -2.94
CA ILE A 44 10.08 -9.14 -1.63
C ILE A 44 10.81 -8.38 -0.52
N CYS A 45 12.14 -8.44 -0.50
CA CYS A 45 12.94 -7.70 0.48
C CYS A 45 12.68 -6.20 0.40
N LEU A 46 12.54 -5.64 -0.81
CA LEU A 46 12.18 -4.24 -1.02
C LEU A 46 10.80 -3.91 -0.46
N ILE A 47 9.76 -4.72 -0.73
CA ILE A 47 8.40 -4.50 -0.22
C ILE A 47 8.37 -4.52 1.32
N ILE A 48 9.06 -5.50 1.93
CA ILE A 48 9.14 -5.63 3.39
C ILE A 48 9.94 -4.47 3.98
N GLY A 49 11.10 -4.14 3.39
CA GLY A 49 11.93 -3.02 3.81
C GLY A 49 11.18 -1.69 3.77
N LEU A 50 10.43 -1.43 2.70
CA LEU A 50 9.56 -0.26 2.60
C LEU A 50 8.51 -0.25 3.73
N ARG A 51 7.84 -1.39 4.00
CA ARG A 51 6.87 -1.52 5.11
C ARG A 51 7.49 -1.11 6.43
N ILE A 52 8.68 -1.61 6.74
CA ILE A 52 9.36 -1.31 8.01
C ILE A 52 9.82 0.15 8.08
N ALA A 53 10.42 0.67 7.00
CA ALA A 53 11.05 1.99 6.99
C ALA A 53 10.03 3.14 6.99
N PHE A 54 9.03 3.07 6.11
CA PHE A 54 8.12 4.19 5.85
C PHE A 54 6.75 4.03 6.46
N PHE A 55 6.35 2.82 6.82
CA PHE A 55 4.99 2.54 7.25
C PHE A 55 4.86 2.32 8.77
N LYS A 56 5.48 3.19 9.58
CA LYS A 56 5.28 3.24 11.04
C LYS A 56 3.81 3.52 11.38
N ASP A 57 3.14 2.55 11.98
CA ASP A 57 1.69 2.55 12.17
C ASP A 57 1.20 3.67 13.10
N ASP A 58 1.94 3.98 14.16
CA ASP A 58 1.54 5.03 15.11
C ASP A 58 1.55 6.43 14.51
N TYR A 59 2.55 6.74 13.67
CA TYR A 59 2.65 8.04 13.01
C TYR A 59 1.53 8.22 11.98
N PHE A 60 1.30 7.18 11.18
CA PHE A 60 0.22 7.18 10.19
C PHE A 60 -1.15 7.30 10.86
N LYS A 61 -1.39 6.56 11.95
CA LYS A 61 -2.63 6.60 12.73
C LYS A 61 -2.91 8.01 13.25
N LYS A 62 -1.94 8.64 13.91
CA LYS A 62 -2.08 10.02 14.43
C LYS A 62 -2.38 11.04 13.32
N ARG A 63 -1.68 10.93 12.18
CA ARG A 63 -1.90 11.81 11.03
C ARG A 63 -3.32 11.66 10.45
N VAL A 64 -3.79 10.42 10.29
CA VAL A 64 -5.12 10.14 9.75
C VAL A 64 -6.22 10.56 10.73
N GLU A 65 -6.06 10.26 12.01
CA GLU A 65 -7.01 10.62 13.07
C GLU A 65 -7.27 12.13 13.15
N GLY A 66 -6.21 12.95 13.09
CA GLY A 66 -6.33 14.41 13.08
C GLY A 66 -7.09 14.99 11.87
N GLY A 67 -7.13 14.27 10.75
CA GLY A 67 -7.84 14.68 9.53
C GLY A 67 -9.25 14.08 9.38
N LEU A 68 -9.54 12.97 10.06
CA LEU A 68 -10.77 12.19 9.87
C LEU A 68 -12.04 12.95 10.25
N PHE A 69 -12.01 13.77 11.31
CA PHE A 69 -13.17 14.56 11.72
C PHE A 69 -13.67 15.47 10.58
N LYS A 70 -12.77 16.28 10.00
CA LYS A 70 -13.11 17.19 8.89
C LYS A 70 -13.55 16.43 7.64
N GLN A 71 -12.90 15.30 7.34
CA GLN A 71 -13.25 14.47 6.17
C GLN A 71 -14.64 13.83 6.30
N LEU A 72 -14.99 13.33 7.47
CA LEU A 72 -16.30 12.77 7.75
C LEU A 72 -17.38 13.86 7.79
N GLN A 73 -17.11 14.99 8.44
CA GLN A 73 -18.03 16.13 8.48
C GLN A 73 -18.34 16.67 7.08
N SER A 74 -17.32 16.82 6.24
CA SER A 74 -17.48 17.24 4.84
C SER A 74 -18.32 16.25 4.03
N LYS A 75 -18.13 14.95 4.26
CA LYS A 75 -18.82 13.89 3.51
C LYS A 75 -20.28 13.70 3.93
N PHE A 76 -20.56 13.72 5.24
CA PHE A 76 -21.89 13.43 5.78
C PHE A 76 -22.68 14.70 6.12
N LYS A 77 -22.10 15.89 5.97
CA LYS A 77 -22.67 17.21 6.33
C LYS A 77 -23.19 17.29 7.77
N LYS A 78 -22.74 16.40 8.65
CA LYS A 78 -23.11 16.28 10.06
C LYS A 78 -21.87 16.07 10.91
N SER A 79 -21.92 16.45 12.18
CA SER A 79 -20.82 16.18 13.11
C SER A 79 -20.68 14.67 13.32
N PRO A 80 -19.53 14.06 12.99
CA PRO A 80 -19.34 12.63 13.14
C PRO A 80 -19.20 12.26 14.62
N SER A 81 -19.80 11.14 14.99
CA SER A 81 -19.66 10.55 16.32
C SER A 81 -18.28 9.92 16.52
N LYS A 82 -17.87 9.74 17.78
CA LYS A 82 -16.59 9.09 18.11
C LYS A 82 -16.50 7.67 17.51
N SER A 83 -17.60 6.93 17.50
CA SER A 83 -17.63 5.57 16.94
C SER A 83 -17.42 5.56 15.43
N GLU A 84 -17.96 6.54 14.69
CA GLU A 84 -17.74 6.67 13.25
C GLU A 84 -16.29 7.02 12.91
N ILE A 85 -15.65 7.89 13.71
CA ILE A 85 -14.24 8.23 13.55
C ILE A 85 -13.37 6.98 13.76
N VAL A 86 -13.61 6.23 14.82
CA VAL A 86 -12.87 4.98 15.11
C VAL A 86 -13.10 3.95 14.00
N LYS A 87 -14.34 3.80 13.51
CA LYS A 87 -14.65 2.88 12.40
C LYS A 87 -13.92 3.27 11.11
N ALA A 88 -13.91 4.56 10.77
CA ALA A 88 -13.20 5.07 9.59
C ALA A 88 -11.68 4.93 9.73
N LEU A 89 -11.14 5.12 10.93
CA LEU A 89 -9.73 4.92 11.22
C LEU A 89 -9.33 3.46 11.04
N ASN A 90 -10.04 2.53 11.69
CA ASN A 90 -9.80 1.09 11.57
C ASN A 90 -9.92 0.62 10.11
N MET A 91 -10.92 1.13 9.37
CA MET A 91 -11.06 0.82 7.95
C MET A 91 -9.88 1.35 7.13
N THR A 92 -9.36 2.54 7.45
CA THR A 92 -8.20 3.11 6.76
C THR A 92 -6.92 2.32 7.03
N MET A 93 -6.72 1.86 8.27
CA MET A 93 -5.61 1.00 8.65
C MET A 93 -5.70 -0.36 7.96
N SER A 94 -6.85 -1.03 8.04
CA SER A 94 -7.07 -2.32 7.38
C SER A 94 -6.89 -2.24 5.86
N PHE A 95 -7.32 -1.14 5.23
CA PHE A 95 -7.10 -0.93 3.80
C PHE A 95 -5.61 -0.82 3.45
N ARG A 96 -4.80 -0.20 4.33
CA ARG A 96 -3.35 -0.11 4.17
C ARG A 96 -2.67 -1.47 4.22
N ASP A 97 -3.12 -2.32 5.12
CA ASP A 97 -2.62 -3.70 5.23
C ASP A 97 -3.04 -4.53 4.02
N ALA A 98 -4.28 -4.38 3.56
CA ALA A 98 -4.74 -5.00 2.31
C ALA A 98 -3.90 -4.56 1.10
N ILE A 99 -3.50 -3.28 1.01
CA ILE A 99 -2.59 -2.80 -0.04
C ILE A 99 -1.22 -3.50 0.07
N PHE A 100 -0.67 -3.64 1.27
CA PHE A 100 0.61 -4.32 1.47
C PHE A 100 0.56 -5.78 1.04
N PHE A 101 -0.40 -6.56 1.55
CA PHE A 101 -0.54 -7.97 1.18
C PHE A 101 -0.91 -8.14 -0.29
N GLY A 102 -1.74 -7.25 -0.84
CA GLY A 102 -2.06 -7.22 -2.27
C GLY A 102 -0.82 -7.02 -3.14
N ASN A 103 0.14 -6.19 -2.72
CA ASN A 103 1.40 -6.01 -3.44
C ASN A 103 2.30 -7.27 -3.39
N LEU A 104 2.34 -7.98 -2.27
CA LEU A 104 3.06 -9.26 -2.18
C LEU A 104 2.45 -10.32 -3.11
N ILE A 105 1.12 -10.42 -3.15
CA ILE A 105 0.43 -11.34 -4.06
C ILE A 105 0.67 -10.95 -5.52
N LEU A 106 0.57 -9.65 -5.85
CA LEU A 106 0.84 -9.16 -7.19
C LEU A 106 2.28 -9.45 -7.64
N LEU A 107 3.25 -9.33 -6.74
CA LEU A 107 4.63 -9.73 -7.00
C LEU A 107 4.70 -11.20 -7.40
N LEU A 108 4.13 -12.11 -6.62
CA LEU A 108 4.16 -13.55 -6.93
C LEU A 108 3.50 -13.86 -8.28
N ILE A 109 2.40 -13.20 -8.61
CA ILE A 109 1.73 -13.34 -9.90
C ILE A 109 2.64 -12.88 -11.04
N LEU A 110 3.29 -11.72 -10.89
CA LEU A 110 4.20 -11.20 -11.91
C LEU A 110 5.46 -12.06 -12.03
N THR A 111 6.01 -12.57 -10.92
CA THR A 111 7.13 -13.53 -10.96
C THR A 111 6.77 -14.77 -11.76
N ALA A 112 5.56 -15.32 -11.54
CA ALA A 112 5.07 -16.47 -12.29
C ALA A 112 4.91 -16.17 -13.78
N LEU A 113 4.35 -15.01 -14.13
CA LEU A 113 4.11 -14.61 -15.52
C LEU A 113 5.41 -14.43 -16.32
N PHE A 114 6.49 -13.99 -15.66
CA PHE A 114 7.80 -13.79 -16.28
C PHE A 114 8.75 -14.98 -16.07
N ASN A 115 8.28 -16.11 -15.54
CA ASN A 115 9.11 -17.30 -15.25
C ASN A 115 10.36 -17.01 -14.41
N GLN A 116 10.27 -16.04 -13.48
CA GLN A 116 11.40 -15.57 -12.68
C GLN A 116 11.55 -16.31 -11.33
N PHE A 117 10.97 -17.51 -11.20
CA PHE A 117 11.13 -18.35 -10.02
C PHE A 117 12.51 -18.97 -9.90
#